data_AF-A0AAJ7S2N5-F1
#
_entry.id   AF-A0AAJ7S2N5-F1
#
_cell.length_a   1.000
_cell.length_b   1.000
_cell.length_c   1.000
_cell.angle_alpha   90.00
_cell.angle_beta   90.00
_cell.angle_gamma   90.00
#
_symmetry.space_group_name_H-M   'P 1'
#
loop_
_entity.id
_entity.type
_entity.pdbx_description
1 polymer ?
#
loop_
_entity_poly.entity_id
_entity_poly.type
_entity_poly.pdbx_seq_one_letter_code
_entity_poly.pdbx_strand_id
1 'polypeptide(L)'
;MTTSIASNDQAKNVPKKLKQDQELINPCYKESLISAQCLERNQYDYTLCEVQFENYRVCKRFWSSVISKRRLEGVMPIVPPPDEREKIRKEFINTLHH
;
A
#
# COMPACT_ATOMS: atom_id res chain seq x y z
N MET A 1 32.28 37.94 -6.52
CA MET A 1 32.14 37.57 -5.11
C MET A 1 31.39 36.25 -5.07
N THR A 2 32.12 35.17 -4.91
CA THR A 2 31.65 33.78 -4.99
C THR A 2 31.01 33.38 -3.67
N THR A 3 29.68 33.24 -3.62
CA THR A 3 29.02 32.62 -2.47
C THR A 3 28.83 31.14 -2.74
N SER A 4 29.65 30.35 -2.06
CA SER A 4 29.60 28.89 -2.03
C SER A 4 28.33 28.35 -1.37
N ILE A 5 28.00 27.16 -1.84
CA ILE A 5 26.91 26.23 -1.52
C ILE A 5 26.91 25.78 -0.05
N ALA A 6 25.73 25.50 0.49
CA ALA A 6 25.54 24.43 1.48
C ALA A 6 24.14 23.81 1.34
N SER A 7 23.98 22.91 0.37
CA SER A 7 22.88 21.95 0.34
C SER A 7 23.10 20.95 1.48
N ASN A 8 22.25 21.01 2.51
CA ASN A 8 22.38 20.15 3.68
C ASN A 8 21.62 18.83 3.43
N ASP A 9 22.19 17.99 2.58
CA ASP A 9 21.79 16.58 2.41
C ASP A 9 22.30 15.76 3.60
N GLN A 10 21.52 15.73 4.69
CA GLN A 10 21.74 14.75 5.77
C GLN A 10 20.75 13.59 5.67
N ALA A 11 20.84 12.82 4.59
CA ALA A 11 20.34 11.45 4.57
C ALA A 11 21.39 10.53 5.22
N LYS A 12 21.49 10.61 6.56
CA LYS A 12 22.39 9.76 7.36
C LYS A 12 21.91 8.31 7.35
N ASN A 13 22.65 7.48 6.62
CA ASN A 13 22.97 6.06 6.85
C ASN A 13 22.07 5.32 7.87
N VAL A 14 20.89 4.88 7.41
CA VAL A 14 20.09 3.87 8.10
C VAL A 14 20.57 2.50 7.61
N PRO A 15 20.95 1.55 8.49
CA PRO A 15 21.29 0.20 8.07
C PRO A 15 20.13 -0.34 7.24
N LYS A 16 20.43 -0.72 6.00
CA LYS A 16 19.48 -1.18 4.98
C LYS A 16 18.95 -2.56 5.42
N LYS A 17 18.13 -2.59 6.47
CA LYS A 17 17.19 -3.68 6.76
C LYS A 17 16.53 -3.92 5.42
N LEU A 18 16.81 -5.05 4.76
CA LEU A 18 16.32 -5.37 3.42
C LEU A 18 14.85 -4.94 3.40
N LYS A 19 14.57 -3.79 2.76
CA LYS A 19 13.22 -3.24 2.73
C LYS A 19 12.49 -4.27 1.91
N GLN A 20 11.78 -5.18 2.59
CA GLN A 20 10.95 -6.17 1.92
C GLN A 20 10.11 -5.40 0.91
N ASP A 21 10.17 -5.85 -0.33
CA ASP A 21 9.47 -5.22 -1.43
C ASP A 21 7.99 -5.12 -1.03
N GLN A 22 7.54 -3.88 -0.82
CA GLN A 22 6.20 -3.62 -0.32
C GLN A 22 5.17 -4.07 -1.34
N GLU A 23 5.52 -4.11 -2.63
CA GLU A 23 4.64 -4.67 -3.65
C GLU A 23 4.41 -6.15 -3.44
N LEU A 24 5.39 -6.89 -2.91
CA LEU A 24 5.23 -8.33 -2.63
C LEU A 24 4.43 -8.60 -1.36
N ILE A 25 4.63 -7.83 -0.29
CA ILE A 25 4.06 -8.16 1.02
C ILE A 25 2.81 -7.36 1.40
N ASN A 26 2.59 -6.20 0.80
CA ASN A 26 1.47 -5.32 1.11
C ASN A 26 0.52 -5.25 -0.10
N PRO A 27 -0.61 -5.97 -0.08
CA PRO A 27 -1.55 -5.95 -1.20
C PRO A 27 -2.32 -4.63 -1.35
N CYS A 28 -2.16 -3.70 -0.40
CA CYS A 28 -2.69 -2.33 -0.41
C CYS A 28 -1.60 -1.26 -0.53
N TYR A 29 -0.43 -1.61 -1.05
CA TYR A 29 0.70 -0.68 -1.15
C TYR A 29 0.35 0.57 -1.97
N LYS A 30 -0.36 0.41 -3.09
CA LYS A 30 -0.77 1.52 -3.95
C LYS A 30 -1.71 2.49 -3.23
N GLU A 31 -2.74 1.98 -2.55
CA GLU A 31 -3.68 2.78 -1.78
C GLU A 31 -3.00 3.49 -0.60
N SER A 32 -2.03 2.82 0.04
CA SER A 32 -1.18 3.43 1.07
C SER A 32 -0.41 4.62 0.51
N LEU A 33 0.23 4.49 -0.66
CA LEU A 33 0.96 5.60 -1.30
C LEU A 33 0.03 6.76 -1.66
N ILE A 34 -1.15 6.47 -2.22
CA ILE A 34 -2.13 7.50 -2.58
C ILE A 34 -2.57 8.29 -1.34
N SER A 35 -2.84 7.61 -0.23
CA SER A 35 -3.23 8.26 1.03
C SER A 35 -2.10 9.12 1.62
N ALA A 36 -0.85 8.65 1.56
CA ALA A 36 0.31 9.41 2.01
C ALA A 36 0.55 10.66 1.14
N GLN A 37 0.47 10.52 -0.18
CA GLN A 37 0.60 11.65 -1.12
C GLN A 37 -0.50 12.70 -0.92
N CYS A 38 -1.72 12.27 -0.57
CA CYS A 38 -2.79 13.20 -0.25
C CYS A 38 -2.44 14.06 0.97
N LEU A 39 -1.93 13.43 2.04
CA LEU A 39 -1.50 14.16 3.24
C LEU A 39 -0.36 15.14 2.94
N GLU A 40 0.65 14.70 2.19
CA GLU A 40 1.78 15.56 1.81
C GLU A 40 1.32 16.81 1.03
N ARG A 41 0.35 16.66 0.14
CA ARG A 41 -0.19 17.78 -0.67
C ARG A 41 -1.09 18.72 0.14
N ASN A 42 -1.76 18.21 1.16
CA ASN A 42 -2.76 18.94 1.94
C ASN A 42 -2.23 19.36 3.32
N GLN A 43 -0.91 19.48 3.49
CA GLN A 43 -0.29 19.91 4.76
C GLN A 43 -0.74 19.06 5.96
N TYR A 44 -0.96 17.76 5.71
CA TYR A 44 -1.46 16.81 6.68
C TYR A 44 -2.87 17.09 7.22
N ASP A 45 -3.70 17.83 6.48
CA ASP A 45 -5.14 17.89 6.77
C ASP A 45 -5.81 16.56 6.38
N TYR A 46 -6.14 15.77 7.40
CA TYR A 46 -6.75 14.46 7.24
C TYR A 46 -8.18 14.53 6.68
N THR A 47 -8.89 15.64 6.90
CA THR A 47 -10.29 15.79 6.45
C THR A 47 -10.38 15.89 4.92
N LEU A 48 -9.32 16.38 4.28
CA LEU A 48 -9.23 16.49 2.82
C LEU A 48 -8.88 15.16 2.13
N CYS A 49 -8.57 14.12 2.90
CA CYS A 49 -8.06 12.84 2.39
C CYS A 49 -8.95 11.63 2.75
N GLU A 50 -10.19 11.88 3.20
CA GLU A 50 -11.12 10.83 3.65
C GLU A 50 -11.35 9.75 2.59
N VAL A 51 -11.54 10.14 1.32
CA VAL A 51 -11.76 9.19 0.21
C VAL A 51 -10.57 8.24 0.03
N GLN A 52 -9.35 8.76 0.10
CA GLN A 52 -8.13 7.97 -0.03
C GLN A 52 -7.98 7.01 1.16
N PHE A 53 -8.35 7.45 2.37
CA PHE A 53 -8.37 6.58 3.54
C PHE A 53 -9.43 5.49 3.45
N GLU A 54 -10.63 5.81 2.94
CA GLU A 54 -11.68 4.82 2.72
C GLU A 54 -11.25 3.78 1.69
N ASN A 55 -10.63 4.19 0.58
CA ASN A 55 -10.05 3.26 -0.39
C ASN A 55 -9.03 2.32 0.25
N TYR A 56 -8.15 2.85 1.10
CA TYR A 56 -7.19 2.03 1.84
C TYR A 56 -7.87 1.07 2.84
N ARG A 57 -8.92 1.52 3.55
CA ARG A 57 -9.69 0.69 4.49
C ARG A 57 -10.42 -0.44 3.77
N VAL A 58 -11.09 -0.16 2.65
CA VAL A 58 -11.77 -1.14 1.81
C VAL A 58 -10.77 -2.17 1.28
N CYS A 59 -9.62 -1.72 0.77
CA CYS A 59 -8.56 -2.60 0.32
C CYS A 59 -8.13 -3.57 1.42
N LYS A 60 -7.84 -3.06 2.64
CA LYS A 60 -7.43 -3.92 3.76
C LYS A 60 -8.49 -4.95 4.12
N ARG A 61 -9.76 -4.53 4.21
CA ARG A 61 -10.89 -5.45 4.52
C ARG A 61 -10.97 -6.57 3.50
N PHE A 62 -10.92 -6.24 2.21
CA PHE A 62 -10.94 -7.22 1.13
C PHE A 62 -9.80 -8.24 1.25
N TRP A 63 -8.55 -7.77 1.36
CA TRP A 63 -7.41 -8.69 1.43
C TRP A 63 -7.34 -9.47 2.73
N SER A 64 -7.83 -8.93 3.86
CA SER A 64 -7.99 -9.69 5.09
C SER A 64 -8.91 -10.90 4.91
N SER A 65 -10.02 -10.74 4.18
CA SER A 65 -10.91 -11.86 3.83
C SER A 65 -10.23 -12.90 2.94
N VAL A 66 -9.51 -12.46 1.90
CA VAL A 66 -8.73 -13.37 1.01
C VAL A 66 -7.67 -14.15 1.78
N ILE A 67 -6.90 -13.46 2.63
CA ILE A 67 -5.87 -14.06 3.48
C ILE A 67 -6.49 -15.10 4.43
N SER A 68 -7.64 -14.78 5.02
CA SER A 68 -8.33 -15.69 5.94
C SER A 68 -8.82 -16.95 5.22
N LYS A 69 -9.38 -16.79 4.01
CA LYS A 69 -9.80 -17.90 3.16
C LYS A 69 -8.62 -18.78 2.75
N ARG A 70 -7.53 -18.19 2.24
CA ARG A 70 -6.31 -18.94 1.87
C ARG A 70 -5.71 -19.68 3.06
N ARG A 71 -5.73 -19.10 4.25
CA ARG A 71 -5.29 -19.76 5.48
C ARG A 71 -6.15 -20.99 5.81
N LEU A 72 -7.48 -20.86 5.71
CA LEU A 72 -8.39 -21.98 5.95
C LEU A 72 -8.18 -23.12 4.93
N GLU A 73 -7.92 -22.76 3.68
CA GLU A 73 -7.69 -23.69 2.57
C GLU A 73 -6.24 -24.24 2.52
N GLY A 74 -5.34 -23.78 3.40
CA GLY A 74 -3.93 -24.19 3.40
C GLY A 74 -3.11 -23.70 2.20
N VAL A 75 -3.57 -22.66 1.50
CA VAL A 75 -2.94 -22.14 0.28
C VAL A 75 -1.79 -21.19 0.62
N MET A 76 -0.60 -21.49 0.11
CA MET A 76 0.61 -20.68 0.26
C MET A 76 1.01 -20.04 -1.09
N PRO A 77 1.55 -18.81 -1.10
CA PRO A 77 1.72 -17.91 0.04
C PRO A 77 0.37 -17.37 0.55
N ILE A 78 0.30 -17.06 1.86
CA ILE A 78 -0.93 -16.55 2.51
C ILE A 78 -1.34 -15.19 1.91
N VAL A 79 -0.36 -14.32 1.66
CA VAL A 79 -0.56 -13.09 0.90
C VAL A 79 -0.37 -13.42 -0.58
N PRO A 80 -1.37 -13.20 -1.45
CA PRO A 80 -1.24 -13.50 -2.87
C PRO A 80 -0.12 -12.69 -3.54
N PRO A 81 0.66 -13.30 -4.45
CA PRO A 81 1.69 -12.60 -5.21
C PRO A 81 1.06 -11.62 -6.23
N PRO A 82 1.77 -10.58 -6.67
CA PRO A 82 1.19 -9.48 -7.46
C PRO A 82 0.46 -9.89 -8.75
N ASP A 83 0.96 -10.91 -9.44
CA ASP A 83 0.41 -11.50 -10.66
C ASP A 83 -0.98 -12.13 -10.45
N GLU A 84 -1.23 -12.73 -9.29
CA GLU A 84 -2.55 -13.28 -8.95
C GLU A 84 -3.56 -12.21 -8.53
N ARG A 85 -3.10 -11.06 -8.03
CA ARG A 85 -3.98 -10.11 -7.34
C ARG A 85 -5.04 -9.49 -8.24
N GLU A 86 -4.71 -9.23 -9.49
CA GLU A 86 -5.66 -8.64 -10.44
C GLU A 86 -6.80 -9.61 -10.74
N LYS A 87 -6.48 -10.89 -10.90
CA LYS A 87 -7.47 -11.94 -11.15
C LYS A 87 -8.42 -12.10 -9.95
N ILE A 88 -7.88 -12.22 -8.73
CA ILE A 88 -8.68 -12.35 -7.49
C ILE A 88 -9.61 -11.14 -7.32
N ARG A 89 -9.13 -9.92 -7.61
CA ARG A 89 -9.94 -8.71 -7.52
C ARG A 89 -11.09 -8.71 -8.54
N LYS A 90 -10.83 -9.09 -9.80
CA LYS A 90 -11.85 -9.18 -10.84
C LYS A 90 -12.93 -10.22 -10.49
N GLU A 91 -12.52 -11.39 -10.02
CA GLU A 91 -13.45 -12.44 -9.59
C GLU A 91 -14.35 -11.95 -8.45
N PHE A 92 -13.80 -11.26 -7.45
CA PHE A 92 -14.57 -10.71 -6.35
C PHE A 92 -15.62 -9.68 -6.80
N ILE A 93 -15.25 -8.76 -7.69
CA ILE A 93 -16.20 -7.77 -8.24
C ILE A 93 -17.34 -8.48 -8.97
N ASN A 94 -17.03 -9.51 -9.76
CA ASN A 94 -18.05 -10.28 -10.47
C ASN A 94 -19.02 -10.98 -9.50
N THR A 95 -18.53 -11.49 -8.36
CA THR A 95 -19.40 -12.12 -7.34
C THR A 95 -20.30 -11.14 -6.58
N LEU A 96 -20.02 -9.84 -6.59
CA LEU A 96 -20.85 -8.81 -5.93
C LEU A 96 -22.06 -8.36 -6.78
N HIS A 97 -22.13 -8.76 -8.05
CA HIS A 97 -23.20 -8.38 -8.98
C HIS A 97 -24.32 -9.42 -9.13
N HIS A 98 -24.43 -10.37 -8.19
CA HIS A 98 -25.49 -11.39 -8.16
C HIS A 98 -26.39 -11.23 -6.94
#